data_AF-A0A1D2QVL2-F1
#
_entry.id   AF-A0A1D2QVL2-F1
#
_cell.length_a   1.000
_cell.length_b   1.000
_cell.length_c   1.000
_cell.angle_alpha   90.00
_cell.angle_beta   90.00
_cell.angle_gamma   90.00
#
_symmetry.space_group_name_H-M   'P 1'
#
loop_
_entity.id
_entity.type
_entity.pdbx_description
1 polymer ?
#
loop_
_entity_poly.entity_id
_entity_poly.type
_entity_poly.pdbx_seq_one_letter_code
_entity_poly.pdbx_strand_id
1 'polypeptide(L)'
;MKKQKIPGFELTVILFLSVVLISGCIGQPPEEEPPEVTPEEPQPGNGTVVFAVTDAAEDVGNVSSVNVTINKVLVHSVSEGWITVSDEEKTFDLLELKAEGAAELLASANLSNGTYNQIRIDVNKTVVVKDGVAIEAKLPSGELKIIIKLEVIEGEISAVTLDFIADESLHVTGDGKIIMAPVLKIETKTNTSIQIRERNRVEIKGGKVKGYITVGMNENGEVGEGVKIRKDAGLLIEKGKIKVLNVSSTQALNLAAGLNMITAGKVKQQGNEWVIKGIDAETGEHIQIRLNANNGAVVGNKTKFEGNICEANCKAQCEASELANCKANCTGNDTINCYAKAHANCESKCNSSLSAACEAGCKKDAKADCEEKCGQSTGGKGPGDTAGCKANCETESINSCNAECIAEGKASCTAECKSTAEAECKANANAACNKQCLLGEGFRNCYSECAAEC
;
A
#
# COMPACT_ATOMS: atom_id res chain seq x y z
N MET A 1 19.91 -61.57 -4.38
CA MET A 1 20.39 -60.24 -3.94
C MET A 1 21.30 -60.44 -2.74
N LYS A 2 22.62 -60.45 -2.97
CA LYS A 2 23.63 -60.90 -2.00
C LYS A 2 24.10 -59.73 -1.13
N LYS A 3 24.00 -59.90 0.19
CA LYS A 3 24.75 -59.14 1.22
C LYS A 3 26.19 -59.66 1.27
N GLN A 4 27.18 -58.77 1.31
CA GLN A 4 28.60 -59.09 1.57
C GLN A 4 29.20 -57.90 2.32
N LYS A 5 29.38 -57.97 3.65
CA LYS A 5 30.50 -58.53 4.45
C LYS A 5 31.84 -57.81 4.22
N ILE A 6 32.27 -57.12 5.29
CA ILE A 6 33.59 -56.56 5.58
C ILE A 6 34.61 -57.71 5.71
N PRO A 7 35.83 -57.55 5.14
CA PRO A 7 37.08 -57.54 5.92
C PRO A 7 38.03 -56.45 5.35
N GLY A 8 39.14 -56.04 5.94
CA GLY A 8 39.97 -56.53 7.03
C GLY A 8 41.23 -55.66 7.00
N PHE A 9 41.73 -55.36 8.19
CA PHE A 9 42.88 -54.52 8.51
C PHE A 9 44.18 -55.24 8.13
N GLU A 10 45.03 -54.66 7.28
CA GLU A 10 46.40 -55.11 7.04
C GLU A 10 47.34 -53.90 7.14
N LEU A 11 48.31 -54.06 8.04
CA LEU A 11 49.27 -53.06 8.50
C LEU A 11 50.54 -53.22 7.66
N THR A 12 50.88 -52.25 6.83
CA THR A 12 52.19 -52.22 6.14
C THR A 12 52.95 -50.96 6.53
N VAL A 13 53.96 -51.17 7.40
CA VAL A 13 54.96 -50.17 7.77
C VAL A 13 55.94 -50.04 6.59
N ILE A 14 55.96 -48.89 5.92
CA ILE A 14 57.01 -48.55 4.96
C ILE A 14 57.71 -47.27 5.41
N LEU A 15 58.94 -47.48 5.86
CA LEU A 15 59.97 -46.50 6.15
C LEU A 15 60.36 -45.77 4.85
N PHE A 16 60.00 -44.49 4.70
CA PHE A 16 60.54 -43.65 3.62
C PHE A 16 61.40 -42.51 4.17
N LEU A 17 62.63 -42.57 3.69
CA LEU A 17 63.77 -41.69 3.79
C LEU A 17 63.39 -40.22 3.51
N SER A 18 63.87 -39.34 4.38
CA SER A 18 63.87 -37.89 4.24
C SER A 18 64.58 -37.43 2.96
N VAL A 19 63.83 -36.80 2.05
CA VAL A 19 64.37 -35.91 1.01
C VAL A 19 63.80 -34.52 1.28
N VAL A 20 64.69 -33.63 1.74
CA VAL A 20 64.39 -32.20 1.92
C VAL A 20 64.35 -31.56 0.53
N LEU A 21 63.15 -31.22 0.07
CA LEU A 21 62.94 -30.32 -1.07
C LEU A 21 62.65 -28.92 -0.54
N ILE A 22 63.59 -28.02 -0.77
CA ILE A 22 63.48 -26.59 -0.52
C ILE A 22 62.58 -26.02 -1.62
N SER A 23 61.27 -25.98 -1.36
CA SER A 23 60.33 -25.22 -2.17
C SER A 23 60.19 -23.82 -1.55
N GLY A 24 60.63 -22.81 -2.30
CA GLY A 24 60.41 -21.41 -1.94
C GLY A 24 58.93 -21.08 -1.98
N CYS A 25 58.38 -20.69 -0.83
CA CYS A 25 57.08 -20.05 -0.75
C CYS A 25 57.17 -18.67 -1.42
N ILE A 26 56.53 -18.53 -2.58
CA ILE A 26 56.12 -17.21 -3.08
C ILE A 26 55.01 -16.75 -2.14
N GLY A 27 55.29 -15.72 -1.35
CA GLY A 27 54.34 -15.13 -0.41
C GLY A 27 53.11 -14.61 -1.15
N GLN A 28 51.95 -15.18 -0.81
CA GLN A 28 50.66 -14.60 -1.10
C GLN A 28 50.59 -13.24 -0.38
N PRO A 29 50.15 -12.15 -1.03
CA PRO A 29 49.92 -10.87 -0.35
C PRO A 29 48.93 -11.09 0.79
N PRO A 30 49.08 -10.40 1.94
CA PRO A 30 48.10 -10.50 3.02
C PRO A 30 46.74 -10.09 2.47
N GLU A 31 45.76 -10.95 2.63
CA GLU A 31 44.36 -10.62 2.44
C GLU A 31 44.03 -9.59 3.53
N GLU A 32 43.74 -8.35 3.13
CA GLU A 32 43.34 -7.30 4.07
C GLU A 32 42.03 -7.72 4.72
N GLU A 33 42.11 -8.18 5.97
CA GLU A 33 40.94 -8.39 6.80
C GLU A 33 40.14 -7.06 6.88
N PRO A 34 38.80 -7.10 6.72
CA PRO A 34 37.97 -5.92 6.91
C PRO A 34 38.28 -5.31 8.29
N PRO A 35 38.36 -3.98 8.44
CA PRO A 35 38.67 -3.37 9.72
C PRO A 35 37.68 -3.86 10.76
N GLU A 36 38.20 -4.56 11.77
CA GLU A 36 37.47 -4.91 12.97
C GLU A 36 37.07 -3.60 13.65
N VAL A 37 35.79 -3.21 13.50
CA VAL A 37 35.25 -2.01 14.15
C VAL A 37 35.24 -2.27 15.65
N THR A 38 36.33 -1.89 16.31
CA THR A 38 36.42 -1.86 17.76
C THR A 38 35.65 -0.63 18.23
N PRO A 39 34.61 -0.76 19.08
CA PRO A 39 33.97 0.40 19.68
C PRO A 39 35.03 1.24 20.41
N GLU A 40 35.14 2.51 20.06
CA GLU A 40 36.09 3.45 20.65
C GLU A 40 35.89 3.48 22.18
N GLU A 41 36.94 3.23 22.95
CA GLU A 41 36.87 3.29 24.42
C GLU A 41 36.35 4.68 24.85
N PRO A 42 35.38 4.76 25.79
CA PRO A 42 34.81 6.03 26.21
C PRO A 42 35.91 6.93 26.78
N GLN A 43 36.18 8.05 26.11
CA GLN A 43 37.12 9.04 26.60
C GLN A 43 36.54 9.72 27.86
N PRO A 44 37.35 9.92 28.92
CA PRO A 44 36.92 10.67 30.09
C PRO A 44 36.48 12.08 29.68
N GLY A 45 35.34 12.52 30.20
CA GLY A 45 34.68 13.78 29.83
C GLY A 45 33.55 13.67 28.79
N ASN A 46 33.34 12.49 28.18
CA ASN A 46 32.33 12.30 27.13
C ASN A 46 31.11 11.50 27.61
N GLY A 47 29.96 11.77 27.00
CA GLY A 47 28.75 10.95 27.08
C GLY A 47 28.36 10.41 25.70
N THR A 48 27.64 9.30 25.65
CA THR A 48 27.17 8.72 24.39
C THR A 48 25.80 9.29 24.03
N VAL A 49 25.60 9.70 22.79
CA VAL A 49 24.30 10.13 22.26
C VAL A 49 23.85 9.18 21.17
N VAL A 50 22.61 8.72 21.26
CA VAL A 50 21.96 7.89 20.25
C VAL A 50 20.80 8.63 19.62
N PHE A 51 20.77 8.65 18.29
CA PHE A 51 19.69 9.20 17.48
C PHE A 51 18.89 8.04 16.90
N ALA A 52 17.57 8.06 17.08
CA ALA A 52 16.66 7.04 16.57
C ALA A 52 15.54 7.66 15.75
N VAL A 53 15.10 6.97 14.71
CA VAL A 53 13.94 7.33 13.88
C VAL A 53 12.79 6.38 14.20
N THR A 54 11.59 6.92 14.32
CA THR A 54 10.34 6.15 14.40
C THR A 54 9.24 6.93 13.67
N ASP A 55 8.03 6.38 13.63
CA ASP A 55 6.88 7.04 13.05
C ASP A 55 5.61 6.71 13.84
N ALA A 56 4.83 7.76 14.09
CA ALA A 56 3.55 7.70 14.78
C ALA A 56 2.40 8.19 13.87
N ALA A 57 2.56 8.08 12.55
CA ALA A 57 1.54 8.54 11.61
C ALA A 57 0.19 7.88 11.88
N GLU A 58 -0.89 8.49 11.42
CA GLU A 58 -2.20 7.85 11.30
C GLU A 58 -2.37 7.18 9.92
N ASP A 59 -3.60 6.91 9.50
CA ASP A 59 -3.90 6.36 8.18
C ASP A 59 -3.43 7.34 7.08
N VAL A 60 -2.55 6.86 6.21
CA VAL A 60 -2.00 7.57 5.04
C VAL A 60 -2.70 7.18 3.73
N GLY A 61 -3.83 6.45 3.82
CA GLY A 61 -4.64 6.02 2.70
C GLY A 61 -4.00 4.88 1.92
N ASN A 62 -3.87 5.03 0.60
CA ASN A 62 -3.36 4.01 -0.32
C ASN A 62 -1.82 4.04 -0.48
N VAL A 63 -1.12 4.59 0.50
CA VAL A 63 0.35 4.59 0.57
C VAL A 63 0.81 3.38 1.36
N SER A 64 1.65 2.54 0.76
CA SER A 64 2.15 1.32 1.39
C SER A 64 3.55 1.46 1.98
N SER A 65 4.32 2.48 1.57
CA SER A 65 5.69 2.71 2.07
C SER A 65 6.08 4.18 1.91
N VAL A 66 6.85 4.71 2.86
CA VAL A 66 7.42 6.07 2.84
C VAL A 66 8.89 5.98 3.20
N ASN A 67 9.75 5.92 2.18
CA ASN A 67 11.19 5.77 2.35
C ASN A 67 11.85 7.14 2.43
N VAL A 68 12.47 7.46 3.57
CA VAL A 68 13.26 8.69 3.76
C VAL A 68 14.74 8.33 3.82
N THR A 69 15.54 8.87 2.90
CA THR A 69 16.99 8.66 2.86
C THR A 69 17.71 9.83 3.51
N ILE A 70 18.36 9.60 4.65
CA ILE A 70 19.16 10.56 5.42
C ILE A 70 20.63 10.27 5.14
N ASN A 71 21.42 11.29 4.81
CA ASN A 71 22.84 11.13 4.50
C ASN A 71 23.79 11.87 5.44
N LYS A 72 23.27 12.75 6.31
CA LYS A 72 24.10 13.43 7.29
C LYS A 72 23.33 13.85 8.52
N VAL A 73 23.97 13.71 9.68
CA VAL A 73 23.46 14.17 10.98
C VAL A 73 24.53 15.02 11.64
N LEU A 74 24.15 16.23 12.05
CA LEU A 74 25.00 17.14 12.80
C LEU A 74 24.29 17.64 14.05
N VAL A 75 25.08 17.95 15.07
CA VAL A 75 24.62 18.66 16.27
C VAL A 75 25.40 19.96 16.42
N HIS A 76 24.76 20.95 17.05
CA HIS A 76 25.39 22.22 17.33
C HIS A 76 25.62 22.39 18.85
N SER A 77 26.87 22.66 19.21
CA SER A 77 27.26 23.16 20.53
C SER A 77 27.54 24.65 20.44
N VAL A 78 27.18 25.41 21.47
CA VAL A 78 27.52 26.84 21.55
C VAL A 78 29.04 27.07 21.62
N SER A 79 29.78 26.14 22.23
CA SER A 79 31.24 26.27 22.39
C SER A 79 32.04 25.74 21.20
N GLU A 80 31.58 24.66 20.57
CA GLU A 80 32.34 23.94 19.53
C GLU A 80 31.77 24.16 18.11
N GLY A 81 30.58 24.74 17.98
CA GLY A 81 29.90 24.89 16.71
C GLY A 81 29.26 23.57 16.22
N TRP A 82 29.24 23.37 14.91
CA TRP A 82 28.65 22.18 14.28
C TRP A 82 29.60 20.98 14.33
N ILE A 83 29.13 19.88 14.89
CA ILE A 83 29.82 18.60 14.99
C ILE A 83 29.08 17.58 14.13
N THR A 84 29.81 16.86 13.28
CA THR A 84 29.22 15.78 12.48
C THR A 84 29.09 14.53 13.36
N VAL A 85 27.86 14.02 13.49
CA VAL A 85 27.53 12.78 14.22
C VAL A 85 27.61 11.58 13.28
N SER A 86 27.15 11.74 12.05
CA SER A 86 27.22 10.71 11.01
C SER A 86 27.15 11.36 9.63
N ASP A 87 27.86 10.78 8.68
CA ASP A 87 27.83 11.06 7.24
C ASP A 87 27.49 9.80 6.42
N GLU A 88 26.96 8.77 7.09
CA GLU A 88 26.49 7.54 6.46
C GLU A 88 25.08 7.72 5.89
N GLU A 89 24.87 7.23 4.67
CA GLU A 89 23.54 7.20 4.06
C GLU A 89 22.71 6.02 4.59
N LYS A 90 21.53 6.32 5.14
CA LYS A 90 20.56 5.35 5.66
C LYS A 90 19.17 5.67 5.15
N THR A 91 18.38 4.64 4.82
CA THR A 91 17.00 4.78 4.38
C THR A 91 16.06 4.13 5.36
N PHE A 92 15.03 4.86 5.77
CA PHE A 92 14.02 4.42 6.74
C PHE A 92 12.67 4.35 6.06
N ASP A 93 11.99 3.21 6.12
CA ASP A 93 10.57 3.12 5.77
C ASP A 93 9.73 3.48 6.99
N LEU A 94 9.18 4.69 7.00
CA LEU A 94 8.40 5.19 8.13
C LEU A 94 7.18 4.31 8.43
N LEU A 95 6.52 3.77 7.39
CA LEU A 95 5.32 2.95 7.61
C LEU A 95 5.66 1.55 8.11
N GLU A 96 6.83 1.01 7.76
CA GLU A 96 7.33 -0.23 8.36
C GLU A 96 7.60 -0.01 9.86
N LEU A 97 8.32 1.07 10.20
CA LEU A 97 8.64 1.40 11.60
C LEU A 97 7.37 1.55 12.45
N LYS A 98 6.37 2.26 11.93
CA LYS A 98 5.06 2.36 12.56
C LYS A 98 4.36 1.01 12.70
N ALA A 99 4.31 0.22 11.63
CA ALA A 99 3.61 -1.07 11.63
C ALA A 99 4.23 -2.07 12.63
N GLU A 100 5.55 -2.02 12.80
CA GLU A 100 6.27 -2.82 13.79
C GLU A 100 6.25 -2.20 15.20
N GLY A 101 5.80 -0.95 15.36
CA GLY A 101 5.88 -0.20 16.61
C GLY A 101 7.33 0.00 17.08
N ALA A 102 8.25 0.17 16.13
CA ALA A 102 9.68 0.11 16.36
C ALA A 102 10.37 1.47 16.10
N ALA A 103 11.53 1.64 16.73
CA ALA A 103 12.47 2.70 16.40
C ALA A 103 13.74 2.08 15.81
N GLU A 104 14.37 2.76 14.86
CA GLU A 104 15.60 2.33 14.20
C GLU A 104 16.74 3.32 14.45
N LEU A 105 17.97 2.81 14.59
CA LEU A 105 19.16 3.60 14.85
C LEU A 105 19.52 4.46 13.64
N LEU A 106 19.49 5.77 13.83
CA LEU A 106 20.03 6.71 12.85
C LEU A 106 21.55 6.82 12.99
N ALA A 107 22.02 7.18 14.17
CA ALA A 107 23.43 7.39 14.44
C ALA A 107 23.72 7.29 15.95
N SER A 108 24.98 7.07 16.29
CA SER A 108 25.49 7.15 17.66
C SER A 108 26.84 7.86 17.67
N ALA A 109 27.08 8.73 18.63
CA ALA A 109 28.37 9.40 18.79
C ALA A 109 28.71 9.65 20.26
N ASN A 110 30.00 9.65 20.59
CA ASN A 110 30.51 10.14 21.87
C ASN A 110 30.75 11.65 21.75
N LEU A 111 30.08 12.43 22.59
CA LEU A 111 30.14 13.88 22.59
C LEU A 111 30.64 14.39 23.93
N SER A 112 31.34 15.53 23.92
CA SER A 112 31.78 16.23 25.13
C SER A 112 30.59 16.50 26.07
N ASN A 113 30.81 16.34 27.38
CA ASN A 113 29.81 16.73 28.38
C ASN A 113 29.39 18.20 28.20
N GLY A 114 28.09 18.45 28.05
CA GLY A 114 27.58 19.77 27.77
C GLY A 114 26.15 19.80 27.21
N THR A 115 25.74 20.97 26.72
CA THR A 115 24.41 21.18 26.13
C THR A 115 24.50 21.53 24.65
N TYR A 116 23.63 20.90 23.86
CA TYR A 116 23.52 21.07 22.42
C TYR A 116 22.15 21.66 22.09
N ASN A 117 22.13 22.72 21.29
CA ASN A 117 20.94 23.54 21.08
C ASN A 117 20.30 23.35 19.70
N GLN A 118 20.96 22.66 18.77
CA GLN A 118 20.40 22.36 17.46
C GLN A 118 20.81 20.98 16.95
N ILE A 119 19.94 20.40 16.12
CA ILE A 119 20.23 19.25 15.26
C ILE A 119 20.03 19.70 13.82
N ARG A 120 20.89 19.22 12.92
CA ARG A 120 20.70 19.30 11.49
C ARG A 120 20.69 17.91 10.88
N ILE A 121 19.66 17.59 10.12
CA ILE A 121 19.52 16.34 9.37
C ILE A 121 19.49 16.70 7.89
N ASP A 122 20.44 16.20 7.12
CA ASP A 122 20.39 16.30 5.67
C ASP A 122 19.65 15.08 5.10
N VAL A 123 18.59 15.35 4.33
CA VAL A 123 17.75 14.36 3.65
C VAL A 123 18.07 14.41 2.18
N ASN A 124 18.55 13.29 1.64
CA ASN A 124 18.91 13.17 0.22
C ASN A 124 17.65 13.10 -0.65
N LYS A 125 16.72 12.20 -0.33
CA LYS A 125 15.48 11.99 -1.08
C LYS A 125 14.40 11.33 -0.24
N THR A 126 13.17 11.38 -0.75
CA THR A 126 12.04 10.64 -0.22
C THR A 126 11.29 9.94 -1.35
N VAL A 127 11.00 8.65 -1.19
CA VAL A 127 10.25 7.84 -2.16
C VAL A 127 9.01 7.27 -1.49
N VAL A 128 7.85 7.57 -2.06
CA VAL A 128 6.54 7.11 -1.58
C VAL A 128 6.03 6.04 -2.52
N VAL A 129 5.62 4.89 -1.98
CA VAL A 129 4.97 3.83 -2.76
C VAL A 129 3.46 3.99 -2.61
N LYS A 130 2.80 4.44 -3.68
CA LYS A 130 1.36 4.67 -3.73
C LYS A 130 0.74 3.82 -4.82
N ASP A 131 -0.29 3.04 -4.50
CA ASP A 131 -0.91 2.09 -5.44
C ASP A 131 0.10 1.13 -6.11
N GLY A 132 1.15 0.73 -5.36
CA GLY A 132 2.23 -0.12 -5.87
C GLY A 132 3.25 0.59 -6.77
N VAL A 133 3.13 1.90 -7.01
CA VAL A 133 4.06 2.69 -7.82
C VAL A 133 4.96 3.53 -6.91
N ALA A 134 6.26 3.41 -7.09
CA ALA A 134 7.25 4.26 -6.41
C ALA A 134 7.32 5.64 -7.07
N ILE A 135 7.08 6.68 -6.27
CA ILE A 135 7.04 8.09 -6.69
C ILE A 135 8.00 8.87 -5.80
N GLU A 136 8.96 9.57 -6.39
CA GLU A 136 9.81 10.48 -5.64
C GLU A 136 9.00 11.70 -5.17
N ALA A 137 8.98 11.94 -3.87
CA ALA A 137 8.29 13.06 -3.26
C ALA A 137 9.17 14.30 -3.27
N LYS A 138 8.57 15.45 -3.57
CA LYS A 138 9.26 16.73 -3.55
C LYS A 138 9.47 17.21 -2.12
N LEU A 139 10.73 17.37 -1.72
CA LEU A 139 11.10 18.05 -0.48
C LEU A 139 11.12 19.59 -0.67
N PRO A 140 10.54 20.38 0.25
CA PRO A 140 10.73 21.84 0.29
C PRO A 140 12.20 22.22 0.47
N SER A 141 12.91 21.51 1.35
CA SER A 141 14.35 21.59 1.58
C SER A 141 14.93 20.21 1.86
N GLY A 142 16.19 20.00 1.47
CA GLY A 142 16.96 18.80 1.81
C GLY A 142 17.65 18.87 3.17
N GLU A 143 17.38 19.90 3.98
CA GLU A 143 17.89 20.01 5.35
C GLU A 143 16.76 20.29 6.34
N LEU A 144 16.79 19.61 7.49
CA LEU A 144 15.96 19.90 8.65
C LEU A 144 16.84 20.49 9.74
N LYS A 145 16.71 21.80 9.98
CA LYS A 145 17.40 22.50 11.07
C LYS A 145 16.44 22.68 12.24
N ILE A 146 16.72 21.99 13.34
CA ILE A 146 15.80 21.85 14.46
C ILE A 146 16.47 22.46 15.69
N ILE A 147 15.79 23.38 16.34
CA ILE A 147 16.21 23.91 17.65
C ILE A 147 15.73 22.92 18.72
N ILE A 148 16.64 22.40 19.54
CA ILE A 148 16.33 21.41 20.57
C ILE A 148 17.05 21.73 21.88
N LYS A 149 16.72 20.97 22.92
CA LYS A 149 17.51 20.92 24.15
C LYS A 149 18.05 19.51 24.35
N LEU A 150 19.29 19.26 23.94
CA LEU A 150 20.02 18.03 24.22
C LEU A 150 21.07 18.29 25.30
N GLU A 151 21.12 17.41 26.28
CA GLU A 151 22.10 17.42 27.37
C GLU A 151 22.90 16.12 27.27
N VAL A 152 24.22 16.24 27.32
CA VAL A 152 25.17 15.13 27.30
C VAL A 152 25.91 15.15 28.63
N ILE A 153 25.81 14.05 29.37
CA ILE A 153 26.43 13.90 30.68
C ILE A 153 27.52 12.85 30.56
N GLU A 154 28.69 13.14 31.12
CA GLU A 154 29.82 12.22 31.15
C GLU A 154 29.42 10.85 31.71
N GLY A 155 29.77 9.77 30.99
CA GLY A 155 29.47 8.39 31.39
C GLY A 155 27.99 7.97 31.29
N GLU A 156 27.09 8.86 30.85
CA GLU A 156 25.69 8.53 30.60
C GLU A 156 25.39 8.37 29.11
N ILE A 157 24.26 7.71 28.81
CA ILE A 157 23.69 7.64 27.47
C ILE A 157 22.50 8.60 27.37
N SER A 158 22.60 9.56 26.47
CA SER A 158 21.50 10.41 26.04
C SER A 158 20.86 9.87 24.77
N ALA A 159 19.55 10.05 24.64
CA ALA A 159 18.79 9.61 23.48
C ALA A 159 18.05 10.79 22.84
N VAL A 160 18.02 10.82 21.51
CA VAL A 160 17.20 11.70 20.70
C VAL A 160 16.30 10.83 19.83
N THR A 161 14.99 10.90 20.05
CA THR A 161 14.01 10.18 19.22
C THR A 161 13.38 11.16 18.26
N LEU A 162 13.45 10.86 16.97
CA LEU A 162 12.86 11.59 15.85
C LEU A 162 11.64 10.80 15.38
N ASP A 163 10.47 11.19 15.86
CA ASP A 163 9.20 10.55 15.55
C ASP A 163 8.52 11.32 14.41
N PHE A 164 8.58 10.77 13.19
CA PHE A 164 7.92 11.35 12.03
C PHE A 164 6.40 11.16 12.13
N ILE A 165 5.67 12.13 11.59
CA ILE A 165 4.21 12.06 11.45
C ILE A 165 3.91 12.04 9.95
N ALA A 166 4.04 10.88 9.30
CA ALA A 166 3.93 10.77 7.84
C ALA A 166 2.59 11.30 7.28
N ASP A 167 1.46 11.14 7.98
CA ASP A 167 0.14 11.62 7.51
C ASP A 167 -0.05 13.14 7.60
N GLU A 168 0.74 13.82 8.44
CA GLU A 168 0.87 15.27 8.45
C GLU A 168 1.98 15.78 7.53
N SER A 169 2.95 14.93 7.18
CA SER A 169 4.10 15.28 6.35
C SER A 169 3.86 15.15 4.85
N LEU A 170 2.94 14.27 4.45
CA LEU A 170 2.64 14.00 3.05
C LEU A 170 1.51 14.89 2.53
N HIS A 171 1.77 15.54 1.40
CA HIS A 171 0.79 16.34 0.68
C HIS A 171 0.74 15.95 -0.79
N VAL A 172 -0.46 16.04 -1.37
CA VAL A 172 -0.69 15.77 -2.80
C VAL A 172 -1.13 17.07 -3.47
N THR A 173 -0.44 17.47 -4.52
CA THR A 173 -0.85 18.63 -5.34
C THR A 173 -2.09 18.28 -6.16
N GLY A 174 -2.80 19.29 -6.66
CA GLY A 174 -3.97 19.07 -7.51
C GLY A 174 -3.63 18.47 -8.90
N ASP A 175 -2.36 18.45 -9.30
CA ASP A 175 -1.85 17.71 -10.47
C ASP A 175 -1.26 16.32 -10.12
N GLY A 176 -1.41 15.87 -8.87
CA GLY A 176 -1.10 14.50 -8.42
C GLY A 176 0.36 14.25 -8.01
N LYS A 177 1.20 15.29 -7.96
CA LYS A 177 2.57 15.18 -7.43
C LYS A 177 2.53 15.09 -5.90
N ILE A 178 3.54 14.44 -5.34
CA ILE A 178 3.66 14.26 -3.89
C ILE A 178 4.72 15.23 -3.36
N ILE A 179 4.42 15.85 -2.23
CA ILE A 179 5.32 16.69 -1.45
C ILE A 179 5.52 16.00 -0.09
N MET A 180 6.77 15.94 0.38
CA MET A 180 7.11 15.53 1.74
C MET A 180 7.62 16.76 2.48
N ALA A 181 6.80 17.34 3.36
CA ALA A 181 7.17 18.43 4.24
C ALA A 181 7.20 17.90 5.68
N PRO A 182 8.35 17.40 6.18
CA PRO A 182 8.39 16.64 7.42
C PRO A 182 7.80 17.37 8.63
N VAL A 183 6.98 16.65 9.38
CA VAL A 183 6.50 17.00 10.72
C VAL A 183 7.03 15.94 11.68
N LEU A 184 7.73 16.39 12.73
CA LEU A 184 8.37 15.50 13.71
C LEU A 184 8.00 15.88 15.14
N LYS A 185 7.72 14.86 15.96
CA LYS A 185 7.85 14.93 17.41
C LYS A 185 9.27 14.55 17.78
N ILE A 186 9.87 15.32 18.67
CA ILE A 186 11.27 15.13 19.05
C ILE A 186 11.34 15.06 20.56
N GLU A 187 11.89 13.98 21.08
CA GLU A 187 12.12 13.78 22.50
C GLU A 187 13.62 13.60 22.76
N THR A 188 14.14 14.34 23.74
CA THR A 188 15.51 14.16 24.24
C THR A 188 15.48 13.63 25.67
N LYS A 189 16.31 12.62 25.95
CA LYS A 189 16.45 11.99 27.27
C LYS A 189 17.92 11.88 27.66
N THR A 190 18.17 11.84 28.97
CA THR A 190 19.47 11.56 29.62
C THR A 190 19.35 10.32 30.50
N ASN A 191 20.47 9.72 30.90
CA ASN A 191 20.52 8.52 31.74
C ASN A 191 19.63 7.37 31.22
N THR A 192 19.70 7.12 29.92
CA THR A 192 18.94 6.04 29.27
C THR A 192 19.74 4.74 29.24
N SER A 193 19.03 3.62 29.12
CA SER A 193 19.61 2.33 28.73
C SER A 193 19.12 2.00 27.34
N ILE A 194 20.05 1.66 26.44
CA ILE A 194 19.74 1.38 25.04
C ILE A 194 20.12 -0.04 24.69
N GLN A 195 19.21 -0.77 24.04
CA GLN A 195 19.48 -2.08 23.46
C GLN A 195 19.26 -1.99 21.95
N ILE A 196 20.29 -2.35 21.19
CA ILE A 196 20.21 -2.46 19.73
C ILE A 196 19.99 -3.94 19.39
N ARG A 197 18.95 -4.22 18.62
CA ARG A 197 18.58 -5.56 18.15
C ARG A 197 18.90 -5.71 16.66
N GLU A 198 18.55 -6.87 16.09
CA GLU A 198 18.64 -7.10 14.64
C GLU A 198 17.95 -5.97 13.85
N ARG A 199 18.41 -5.73 12.61
CA ARG A 199 17.94 -4.62 11.75
C ARG A 199 18.04 -3.24 12.43
N ASN A 200 19.06 -3.04 13.27
CA ASN A 200 19.32 -1.78 13.96
C ASN A 200 18.15 -1.25 14.79
N ARG A 201 17.25 -2.12 15.25
CA ARG A 201 16.11 -1.69 16.07
C ARG A 201 16.57 -1.28 17.46
N VAL A 202 16.10 -0.12 17.92
CA VAL A 202 16.53 0.51 19.18
C VAL A 202 15.41 0.42 20.21
N GLU A 203 15.71 -0.15 21.37
CA GLU A 203 14.86 -0.05 22.56
C GLU A 203 15.48 0.92 23.56
N ILE A 204 14.83 2.05 23.77
CA ILE A 204 15.24 3.07 24.75
C ILE A 204 14.43 2.85 26.04
N LYS A 205 15.12 2.52 27.14
CA LYS A 205 14.52 2.26 28.46
C LYS A 205 14.98 3.30 29.48
N GLY A 206 14.05 3.70 30.35
CA GLY A 206 14.32 4.66 31.42
C GLY A 206 14.68 6.05 30.91
N GLY A 207 15.50 6.75 31.70
CA GLY A 207 15.97 8.11 31.42
C GLY A 207 15.04 9.23 31.88
N LYS A 208 15.62 10.43 31.93
CA LYS A 208 14.93 11.69 32.27
C LYS A 208 14.74 12.52 31.01
N VAL A 209 13.49 12.86 30.69
CA VAL A 209 13.15 13.75 29.57
C VAL A 209 13.73 15.15 29.84
N LYS A 210 14.46 15.68 28.86
CA LYS A 210 15.06 17.02 28.90
C LYS A 210 14.40 18.00 27.94
N GLY A 211 13.86 17.49 26.84
CA GLY A 211 13.15 18.26 25.83
C GLY A 211 12.10 17.40 25.13
N TYR A 212 10.98 18.04 24.80
CA TYR A 212 9.93 17.48 23.98
C TYR A 212 9.34 18.61 23.14
N ILE A 213 9.43 18.51 21.82
CA ILE A 213 8.92 19.52 20.90
C ILE A 213 8.24 18.87 19.70
N THR A 214 7.36 19.60 19.04
CA THR A 214 6.83 19.22 17.73
C THR A 214 7.16 20.31 16.73
N VAL A 215 7.89 19.94 15.69
CA VAL A 215 8.31 20.86 14.63
C VAL A 215 7.77 20.36 13.29
N GLY A 216 7.57 21.27 12.35
CA GLY A 216 7.31 20.89 10.97
C GLY A 216 7.96 21.85 10.00
N MET A 217 7.80 21.55 8.71
CA MET A 217 8.41 22.28 7.61
C MET A 217 7.35 23.03 6.80
N ASN A 218 7.63 24.27 6.41
CA ASN A 218 6.80 25.03 5.45
C ASN A 218 7.23 24.80 3.99
N GLU A 219 6.52 25.41 3.05
CA GLU A 219 6.78 25.32 1.61
C GLU A 219 8.14 25.89 1.18
N ASN A 220 8.76 26.71 2.02
CA ASN A 220 10.09 27.30 1.80
C ASN A 220 11.22 26.47 2.41
N GLY A 221 10.90 25.40 3.14
CA GLY A 221 11.89 24.55 3.79
C GLY A 221 12.33 25.03 5.17
N GLU A 222 11.64 26.02 5.75
CA GLU A 222 11.93 26.48 7.10
C GLU A 222 11.27 25.53 8.11
N VAL A 223 12.02 25.15 9.15
CA VAL A 223 11.57 24.22 10.18
C VAL A 223 11.35 24.97 11.50
N GLY A 224 10.24 24.71 12.17
CA GLY A 224 9.95 25.33 13.47
C GLY A 224 8.71 24.77 14.16
N GLU A 225 8.50 25.19 15.40
CA GLU A 225 7.29 24.85 16.16
C GLU A 225 6.06 25.51 15.56
N GLY A 226 4.98 24.74 15.37
CA GLY A 226 3.74 25.21 14.74
C GLY A 226 3.84 25.51 13.24
N VAL A 227 5.03 25.36 12.65
CA VAL A 227 5.26 25.49 11.21
C VAL A 227 4.86 24.18 10.54
N LYS A 228 3.88 24.21 9.64
CA LYS A 228 3.54 23.09 8.76
C LYS A 228 2.70 23.55 7.58
N ILE A 229 2.72 22.79 6.49
CA ILE A 229 1.77 22.97 5.40
C ILE A 229 0.40 22.42 5.87
N ARG A 230 -0.67 23.20 5.66
CA ARG A 230 -2.02 22.73 6.02
C ARG A 230 -2.45 21.57 5.12
N LYS A 231 -3.09 20.55 5.69
CA LYS A 231 -3.56 19.35 4.97
C LYS A 231 -4.53 19.67 3.82
N ASP A 232 -5.32 20.73 3.96
CA ASP A 232 -6.30 21.20 2.98
C ASP A 232 -5.76 22.29 2.01
N ALA A 233 -4.48 22.65 2.10
CA ALA A 233 -3.89 23.66 1.24
C ALA A 233 -3.90 23.20 -0.23
N GLY A 234 -4.29 24.10 -1.14
CA GLY A 234 -3.98 23.90 -2.55
C GLY A 234 -2.48 24.08 -2.75
N LEU A 235 -1.82 23.16 -3.46
CA LEU A 235 -0.38 23.20 -3.66
C LEU A 235 -0.04 23.12 -5.14
N LEU A 236 1.01 23.82 -5.55
CA LEU A 236 1.58 23.78 -6.90
C LEU A 236 3.09 23.64 -6.82
N ILE A 237 3.67 22.76 -7.64
CA ILE A 237 5.12 22.74 -7.86
C ILE A 237 5.40 23.47 -9.16
N GLU A 238 6.01 24.66 -9.07
CA GLU A 238 6.41 25.47 -10.22
C GLU A 238 7.90 25.75 -10.18
N LYS A 239 8.62 25.39 -11.25
CA LYS A 239 10.09 25.55 -11.36
C LYS A 239 10.85 24.98 -10.16
N GLY A 240 10.40 23.82 -9.66
CA GLY A 240 11.00 23.13 -8.51
C GLY A 240 10.73 23.74 -7.15
N LYS A 241 9.91 24.80 -7.05
CA LYS A 241 9.47 25.41 -5.79
C LYS A 241 8.02 25.05 -5.50
N ILE A 242 7.71 24.86 -4.22
CA ILE A 242 6.35 24.63 -3.75
C ILE A 242 5.68 26.00 -3.55
N LYS A 243 4.46 26.14 -4.04
CA LYS A 243 3.60 27.31 -3.85
C LYS A 243 2.32 26.88 -3.18
N VAL A 244 1.95 27.59 -2.12
CA VAL A 244 0.64 27.47 -1.49
C VAL A 244 -0.35 28.35 -2.27
N LEU A 245 -1.45 27.74 -2.70
CA LEU A 245 -2.56 28.39 -3.35
C LEU A 245 -3.57 28.86 -2.30
N ASN A 246 -4.15 30.04 -2.52
CA ASN A 246 -5.16 30.58 -1.61
C ASN A 246 -6.52 29.91 -1.76
N VAL A 247 -6.77 29.26 -2.91
CA VAL A 247 -8.00 28.52 -3.18
C VAL A 247 -7.66 27.04 -3.26
N SER A 248 -8.14 26.27 -2.28
CA SER A 248 -8.04 24.81 -2.29
C SER A 248 -8.96 24.18 -3.35
N SER A 249 -8.76 22.90 -3.63
CA SER A 249 -9.64 22.13 -4.53
C SER A 249 -11.09 22.15 -4.06
N THR A 250 -11.34 22.01 -2.76
CA THR A 250 -12.67 22.09 -2.16
C THR A 250 -13.29 23.48 -2.29
N GLN A 251 -12.50 24.54 -2.07
CA GLN A 251 -12.98 25.91 -2.25
C GLN A 251 -13.30 26.18 -3.73
N ALA A 252 -12.50 25.68 -4.66
CA ALA A 252 -12.75 25.79 -6.09
C ALA A 252 -14.07 25.10 -6.49
N LEU A 253 -14.35 23.91 -5.94
CA LEU A 253 -15.63 23.22 -6.15
C LEU A 253 -16.82 24.03 -5.64
N ASN A 254 -16.71 24.59 -4.44
CA ASN A 254 -17.77 25.41 -3.84
C ASN A 254 -18.03 26.69 -4.63
N LEU A 255 -16.98 27.35 -5.11
CA LEU A 255 -17.09 28.52 -5.97
C LEU A 255 -17.78 28.18 -7.29
N ALA A 256 -17.46 27.04 -7.88
CA ALA A 256 -18.06 26.57 -9.11
C ALA A 256 -19.54 26.18 -8.96
N ALA A 257 -19.92 25.58 -7.83
CA ALA A 257 -21.32 25.32 -7.51
C ALA A 257 -22.17 26.61 -7.44
N GLY A 258 -21.56 27.72 -7.01
CA GLY A 258 -22.18 29.05 -7.02
C GLY A 258 -22.39 29.68 -8.41
N LEU A 259 -21.92 29.04 -9.50
CA LEU A 259 -22.03 29.53 -10.88
C LEU A 259 -23.09 28.78 -11.71
N ASN A 260 -24.14 28.28 -11.04
CA ASN A 260 -25.18 27.42 -11.62
C ASN A 260 -24.61 26.19 -12.33
N MET A 261 -23.56 25.59 -11.77
CA MET A 261 -22.89 24.44 -12.35
C MET A 261 -22.97 23.25 -11.39
N ILE A 262 -23.48 22.12 -11.88
CA ILE A 262 -23.44 20.84 -11.17
C ILE A 262 -22.04 20.26 -11.38
N THR A 263 -21.21 20.32 -10.36
CA THR A 263 -19.78 19.98 -10.47
C THR A 263 -19.49 18.53 -10.14
N ALA A 264 -18.52 17.97 -10.86
CA ALA A 264 -17.91 16.70 -10.49
C ALA A 264 -17.05 16.91 -9.23
N GLY A 265 -17.14 16.04 -8.22
CA GLY A 265 -16.39 16.17 -6.95
C GLY A 265 -14.85 16.17 -7.07
N LYS A 266 -14.30 16.18 -8.28
CA LYS A 266 -12.86 16.27 -8.57
C LYS A 266 -12.58 17.47 -9.47
N VAL A 267 -11.60 18.27 -9.09
CA VAL A 267 -11.07 19.37 -9.92
C VAL A 267 -9.66 19.01 -10.37
N LYS A 268 -9.30 19.41 -11.59
CA LYS A 268 -7.96 19.19 -12.11
C LYS A 268 -7.16 20.48 -12.02
N GLN A 269 -6.00 20.45 -11.39
CA GLN A 269 -5.10 21.59 -11.43
C GLN A 269 -4.34 21.63 -12.75
N GLN A 270 -4.29 22.81 -13.38
CA GLN A 270 -3.45 23.09 -14.53
C GLN A 270 -2.66 24.38 -14.23
N GLY A 271 -1.45 24.21 -13.69
CA GLY A 271 -0.66 25.35 -13.24
C GLY A 271 -1.38 26.13 -12.14
N ASN A 272 -1.61 27.42 -12.39
CA ASN A 272 -2.28 28.32 -11.44
C ASN A 272 -3.81 28.37 -11.63
N GLU A 273 -4.39 27.40 -12.32
CA GLU A 273 -5.83 27.32 -12.56
C GLU A 273 -6.39 26.00 -12.06
N TRP A 274 -7.59 26.06 -11.49
CA TRP A 274 -8.46 24.92 -11.27
C TRP A 274 -9.37 24.76 -12.49
N VAL A 275 -9.24 23.63 -13.19
CA VAL A 275 -10.12 23.25 -14.28
C VAL A 275 -11.22 22.38 -13.71
N ILE A 276 -12.46 22.85 -13.88
CA ILE A 276 -13.64 22.26 -13.28
C ILE A 276 -14.59 21.94 -14.41
N LYS A 277 -14.99 20.67 -14.48
CA LYS A 277 -15.97 20.17 -15.44
C LYS A 277 -17.27 19.89 -14.71
N GLY A 278 -18.37 20.18 -15.36
CA GLY A 278 -19.70 20.00 -14.80
C GLY A 278 -20.79 20.13 -15.85
N ILE A 279 -22.02 20.15 -15.37
CA ILE A 279 -23.23 20.37 -16.17
C ILE A 279 -23.75 21.76 -15.83
N ASP A 280 -24.07 22.56 -16.85
CA ASP A 280 -24.78 23.81 -16.63
C ASP A 280 -26.21 23.50 -16.18
N ALA A 281 -26.60 23.98 -15.01
CA ALA A 281 -27.89 23.64 -14.40
C ALA A 281 -29.08 24.21 -15.18
N GLU A 282 -28.88 25.24 -15.99
CA GLU A 282 -29.96 25.87 -16.78
C GLU A 282 -30.14 25.17 -18.13
N THR A 283 -29.04 24.82 -18.79
CA THR A 283 -29.09 24.30 -20.16
C THR A 283 -28.94 22.78 -20.24
N GLY A 284 -28.48 22.13 -19.17
CA GLY A 284 -28.12 20.70 -19.18
C GLY A 284 -26.85 20.38 -19.97
N GLU A 285 -26.13 21.39 -20.47
CA GLU A 285 -24.95 21.20 -21.30
C GLU A 285 -23.70 20.88 -20.48
N HIS A 286 -22.83 20.03 -21.04
CA HIS A 286 -21.53 19.74 -20.46
C HIS A 286 -20.59 20.93 -20.66
N ILE A 287 -20.21 21.56 -19.55
CA ILE A 287 -19.38 22.77 -19.56
C ILE A 287 -18.12 22.61 -18.69
N GLN A 288 -17.12 23.38 -19.06
CA GLN A 288 -15.88 23.52 -18.31
C GLN A 288 -15.66 24.99 -17.98
N ILE A 289 -15.20 25.25 -16.76
CA ILE A 289 -14.69 26.55 -16.32
C ILE A 289 -13.27 26.42 -15.79
N ARG A 290 -12.57 27.55 -15.77
CA ARG A 290 -11.26 27.69 -15.14
C ARG A 290 -11.39 28.71 -14.02
N LEU A 291 -10.89 28.40 -12.84
CA LEU A 291 -10.78 29.35 -11.73
C LEU A 291 -9.31 29.61 -11.43
N ASN A 292 -8.94 30.86 -11.18
CA ASN A 292 -7.59 31.20 -10.74
C ASN A 292 -7.37 30.68 -9.31
N ALA A 293 -6.32 29.90 -9.10
CA ALA A 293 -6.05 29.23 -7.83
C ALA A 293 -5.62 30.17 -6.69
N ASN A 294 -5.32 31.44 -6.97
CA ASN A 294 -4.91 32.43 -5.96
C ASN A 294 -6.02 33.36 -5.50
N ASN A 295 -7.08 33.55 -6.30
CA ASN A 295 -8.16 34.48 -5.96
C ASN A 295 -9.57 33.96 -6.26
N GLY A 296 -9.69 32.79 -6.89
CA GLY A 296 -10.98 32.16 -7.19
C GLY A 296 -11.73 32.79 -8.35
N ALA A 297 -11.15 33.78 -9.04
CA ALA A 297 -11.80 34.44 -10.18
C ALA A 297 -11.93 33.48 -11.37
N VAL A 298 -13.05 33.54 -12.07
CA VAL A 298 -13.24 32.81 -13.33
C VAL A 298 -12.25 33.36 -14.37
N VAL A 299 -11.51 32.44 -15.00
CA VAL A 299 -10.55 32.76 -16.07
C VAL A 299 -11.15 32.35 -17.41
N GLY A 300 -11.36 33.34 -18.27
CA GLY A 300 -11.99 33.12 -19.58
C GLY A 300 -13.49 32.82 -19.49
N ASN A 301 -14.03 32.24 -20.56
CA ASN A 301 -15.46 31.95 -20.69
C ASN A 301 -15.76 30.48 -20.38
N LYS A 302 -17.03 30.21 -20.02
CA LYS A 302 -17.58 28.84 -20.01
C LYS A 302 -17.37 28.22 -21.41
N THR A 303 -16.75 27.05 -21.47
CA THR A 303 -16.56 26.31 -22.72
C THR A 303 -17.32 25.01 -22.68
N LYS A 304 -18.08 24.70 -23.74
CA LYS A 304 -18.63 23.35 -23.92
C LYS A 304 -17.48 22.37 -24.12
N PHE A 305 -17.64 21.16 -23.61
CA PHE A 305 -16.71 20.08 -23.90
C PHE A 305 -17.47 18.81 -24.27
N GLU A 306 -16.93 18.07 -25.23
CA GLU A 306 -17.41 16.74 -25.58
C GLU A 306 -16.68 15.72 -24.71
N GLY A 307 -17.42 15.04 -23.84
CA GLY A 307 -16.88 14.03 -22.95
C GLY A 307 -17.93 13.56 -21.95
N ASN A 308 -17.82 12.30 -21.54
CA ASN A 308 -18.64 11.76 -20.46
C ASN A 308 -18.14 12.31 -19.14
N ILE A 309 -19.05 12.85 -18.32
CA ILE A 309 -18.70 13.22 -16.96
C ILE A 309 -18.55 11.95 -16.14
N CYS A 310 -19.39 10.92 -16.31
CA CYS A 310 -19.20 9.61 -15.66
C CYS A 310 -18.38 8.64 -16.49
N GLU A 311 -17.36 8.06 -15.87
CA GLU A 311 -16.57 6.95 -16.42
C GLU A 311 -16.59 5.76 -15.44
N ALA A 312 -17.11 4.62 -15.90
CA ALA A 312 -17.19 3.39 -15.13
C ALA A 312 -16.44 2.27 -15.88
N ASN A 313 -15.53 1.60 -15.18
CA ASN A 313 -14.79 0.45 -15.70
C ASN A 313 -15.27 -0.82 -15.01
N CYS A 314 -15.89 -1.71 -15.77
CA CYS A 314 -16.33 -3.01 -15.27
C CYS A 314 -15.47 -4.11 -15.89
N LYS A 315 -14.82 -4.93 -15.05
CA LYS A 315 -14.06 -6.11 -15.47
C LYS A 315 -14.75 -7.37 -14.96
N ALA A 316 -15.07 -8.28 -15.88
CA ALA A 316 -15.57 -9.60 -15.55
C ALA A 316 -14.41 -10.61 -15.59
N GLN A 317 -14.27 -11.41 -14.52
CA GLN A 317 -13.40 -12.59 -14.51
C GLN A 317 -14.30 -13.83 -14.40
N CYS A 318 -14.16 -14.73 -15.36
CA CYS A 318 -14.92 -15.97 -15.42
C CYS A 318 -13.94 -17.14 -15.39
N GLU A 319 -14.15 -18.07 -14.47
CA GLU A 319 -13.40 -19.33 -14.40
C GLU A 319 -14.36 -20.48 -14.67
N ALA A 320 -13.96 -21.39 -15.56
CA ALA A 320 -14.74 -22.57 -15.92
C ALA A 320 -13.98 -23.81 -15.42
N SER A 321 -14.34 -24.28 -14.23
CA SER A 321 -13.77 -25.52 -13.68
C SER A 321 -14.79 -26.60 -13.35
N GLU A 322 -16.10 -26.29 -13.30
CA GLU A 322 -17.22 -27.26 -13.18
C GLU A 322 -18.60 -26.57 -13.18
N LEU A 323 -18.66 -25.30 -12.73
CA LEU A 323 -19.77 -24.37 -12.90
C LEU A 323 -19.18 -23.03 -13.35
N ALA A 324 -19.75 -22.39 -14.38
CA ALA A 324 -19.28 -21.09 -14.85
C ALA A 324 -19.58 -20.02 -13.78
N ASN A 325 -18.58 -19.65 -12.98
CA ASN A 325 -18.70 -18.57 -12.01
C ASN A 325 -18.01 -17.32 -12.57
N CYS A 326 -18.80 -16.29 -12.82
CA CYS A 326 -18.31 -14.98 -13.25
C CYS A 326 -18.44 -13.96 -12.13
N LYS A 327 -17.32 -13.35 -11.74
CA LYS A 327 -17.28 -12.21 -10.83
C LYS A 327 -17.09 -10.94 -11.64
N ALA A 328 -18.05 -10.02 -11.56
CA ALA A 328 -17.93 -8.68 -12.12
C ALA A 328 -17.48 -7.70 -11.03
N ASN A 329 -16.33 -7.06 -11.25
CA ASN A 329 -15.85 -5.96 -10.41
C ASN A 329 -16.00 -4.67 -11.22
N CYS A 330 -16.83 -3.75 -10.74
CA CYS A 330 -16.96 -2.42 -11.33
C CYS A 330 -16.28 -1.38 -10.44
N THR A 331 -15.42 -0.56 -11.04
CA THR A 331 -14.87 0.63 -10.42
C THR A 331 -15.47 1.86 -11.12
N GLY A 332 -16.23 2.65 -10.37
CA GLY A 332 -16.63 3.98 -10.81
C GLY A 332 -15.52 4.96 -10.47
N ASN A 333 -15.02 5.70 -11.44
CA ASN A 333 -14.15 6.83 -11.13
C ASN A 333 -15.06 7.98 -10.70
N ASP A 334 -15.17 8.24 -9.40
CA ASP A 334 -16.03 9.31 -8.84
C ASP A 334 -16.04 10.57 -9.71
N THR A 335 -17.23 10.90 -10.24
CA THR A 335 -17.41 12.03 -11.17
C THR A 335 -18.76 12.74 -11.04
N ILE A 336 -19.85 12.09 -10.63
CA ILE A 336 -21.14 12.62 -10.08
C ILE A 336 -21.85 11.32 -9.70
N ASN A 337 -22.17 11.00 -8.42
CA ASN A 337 -22.81 9.73 -7.97
C ASN A 337 -22.99 8.66 -9.06
N CYS A 338 -21.88 8.12 -9.58
CA CYS A 338 -21.93 7.30 -10.78
C CYS A 338 -22.29 5.89 -10.28
N TYR A 339 -23.47 5.41 -10.62
CA TYR A 339 -23.88 4.06 -10.28
C TYR A 339 -23.45 3.14 -11.42
N ALA A 340 -22.47 2.28 -11.14
CA ALA A 340 -22.04 1.24 -12.07
C ALA A 340 -22.81 -0.05 -11.75
N LYS A 341 -23.61 -0.54 -12.70
CA LYS A 341 -24.23 -1.87 -12.64
C LYS A 341 -23.62 -2.72 -13.75
N ALA A 342 -23.19 -3.92 -13.40
CA ALA A 342 -22.78 -4.93 -14.37
C ALA A 342 -23.79 -6.08 -14.37
N HIS A 343 -24.21 -6.47 -15.57
CA HIS A 343 -24.99 -7.67 -15.80
C HIS A 343 -24.09 -8.70 -16.50
N ALA A 344 -23.93 -9.88 -15.90
CA ALA A 344 -23.25 -11.02 -16.52
C ALA A 344 -24.30 -12.08 -16.85
N ASN A 345 -24.45 -12.40 -18.14
CA ASN A 345 -25.37 -13.44 -18.60
C ASN A 345 -24.55 -14.55 -19.25
N CYS A 346 -24.63 -15.77 -18.70
CA CYS A 346 -23.88 -16.94 -19.18
C CYS A 346 -24.85 -18.01 -19.64
N GLU A 347 -24.72 -18.44 -20.90
CA GLU A 347 -25.42 -19.62 -21.43
C GLU A 347 -24.45 -20.80 -21.42
N SER A 348 -24.87 -21.93 -20.83
CA SER A 348 -24.12 -23.19 -20.90
C SER A 348 -24.91 -24.21 -21.70
N LYS A 349 -24.23 -24.86 -22.66
CA LYS A 349 -24.74 -26.02 -23.39
C LYS A 349 -23.88 -27.22 -23.06
N CYS A 350 -24.48 -28.25 -22.47
CA CYS A 350 -23.82 -29.49 -22.13
C CYS A 350 -24.40 -30.63 -22.97
N ASN A 351 -23.53 -31.40 -23.64
CA ASN A 351 -23.88 -32.63 -24.33
C ASN A 351 -23.25 -33.82 -23.60
N SER A 352 -24.05 -34.82 -23.26
CA SER A 352 -23.58 -36.07 -22.67
C SER A 352 -24.07 -37.27 -23.50
N SER A 353 -23.16 -38.18 -23.83
CA SER A 353 -23.51 -39.51 -24.36
C SER A 353 -22.89 -40.59 -23.48
N LEU A 354 -23.65 -41.62 -23.15
CA LEU A 354 -23.20 -42.80 -22.41
C LEU A 354 -23.30 -44.03 -23.33
N SER A 355 -22.25 -44.83 -23.39
CA SER A 355 -22.29 -46.17 -24.00
C SER A 355 -21.61 -47.17 -23.06
N ALA A 356 -22.27 -48.29 -22.81
CA ALA A 356 -21.73 -49.41 -22.05
C ALA A 356 -21.70 -50.66 -22.93
N ALA A 357 -20.64 -51.46 -22.82
CA ALA A 357 -20.52 -52.77 -23.44
C ALA A 357 -20.01 -53.77 -22.38
N CYS A 358 -20.65 -54.93 -22.25
CA CYS A 358 -20.22 -55.99 -21.34
C CYS A 358 -19.86 -57.24 -22.15
N GLU A 359 -18.71 -57.85 -21.87
CA GLU A 359 -18.28 -59.12 -22.45
C GLU A 359 -18.22 -60.16 -21.33
N ALA A 360 -18.98 -61.26 -21.44
CA ALA A 360 -19.01 -62.32 -20.45
C ALA A 360 -18.36 -63.60 -21.01
N GLY A 361 -17.27 -64.06 -20.38
CA GLY A 361 -16.60 -65.31 -20.74
C GLY A 361 -16.88 -66.43 -19.74
N CYS A 362 -17.72 -67.41 -20.11
CA CYS A 362 -17.97 -68.60 -19.30
C CYS A 362 -17.15 -69.80 -19.82
N LYS A 363 -16.43 -70.52 -18.95
CA LYS A 363 -15.74 -71.77 -19.33
C LYS A 363 -16.73 -72.94 -19.35
N LYS A 364 -16.94 -73.48 -20.56
CA LYS A 364 -17.79 -74.61 -21.01
C LYS A 364 -19.28 -74.30 -21.18
N ASP A 365 -19.64 -74.17 -22.46
CA ASP A 365 -20.93 -74.37 -23.12
C ASP A 365 -22.20 -74.39 -22.24
N ALA A 366 -22.62 -73.20 -21.81
CA ALA A 366 -24.02 -72.90 -21.51
C ALA A 366 -24.29 -71.43 -21.88
N LYS A 367 -25.32 -71.19 -22.70
CA LYS A 367 -25.81 -69.84 -23.02
C LYS A 367 -26.54 -69.27 -21.80
N ALA A 368 -26.19 -68.06 -21.36
CA ALA A 368 -26.95 -67.30 -20.38
C ALA A 368 -27.52 -66.05 -21.08
N ASP A 369 -28.83 -65.84 -21.01
CA ASP A 369 -29.48 -64.59 -21.40
C ASP A 369 -29.55 -63.68 -20.17
N CYS A 370 -29.03 -62.46 -20.26
CA CYS A 370 -29.11 -61.46 -19.20
C CYS A 370 -30.00 -60.29 -19.66
N GLU A 371 -30.94 -59.87 -18.81
CA GLU A 371 -31.82 -58.74 -19.08
C GLU A 371 -31.34 -57.51 -18.28
N GLU A 372 -31.20 -56.36 -18.95
CA GLU A 372 -30.66 -55.14 -18.35
C GLU A 372 -31.78 -54.10 -18.15
N LYS A 373 -31.95 -53.60 -16.92
CA LYS A 373 -32.82 -52.45 -16.62
C LYS A 373 -32.03 -51.39 -15.88
N CYS A 374 -31.64 -50.33 -16.60
CA CYS A 374 -31.08 -49.13 -15.97
C CYS A 374 -32.22 -48.13 -15.70
N GLY A 375 -32.47 -47.82 -14.42
CA GLY A 375 -33.43 -46.79 -14.02
C GLY A 375 -32.78 -45.41 -13.97
N GLN A 376 -33.39 -44.42 -14.61
CA GLN A 376 -33.02 -43.01 -14.39
C GLN A 376 -33.52 -42.55 -13.03
N SER A 377 -32.62 -42.24 -12.10
CA SER A 377 -32.97 -41.40 -10.94
C SER A 377 -32.88 -39.95 -11.37
N THR A 378 -34.01 -39.34 -11.72
CA THR A 378 -34.10 -37.88 -11.85
C THR A 378 -34.40 -37.29 -10.48
N GLY A 379 -33.36 -36.93 -9.72
CA GLY A 379 -33.56 -36.18 -8.47
C GLY A 379 -32.39 -36.24 -7.50
N GLY A 380 -31.28 -35.57 -7.82
CA GLY A 380 -30.19 -35.36 -6.88
C GLY A 380 -29.41 -34.08 -7.21
N LYS A 381 -29.45 -33.08 -6.31
CA LYS A 381 -28.57 -31.90 -6.32
C LYS A 381 -27.37 -32.22 -5.43
N GLY A 382 -26.29 -32.75 -6.00
CA GLY A 382 -25.01 -32.93 -5.30
C GLY A 382 -24.01 -33.77 -6.11
N PRO A 383 -22.69 -33.50 -5.99
CA PRO A 383 -21.66 -34.30 -6.65
C PRO A 383 -21.46 -35.60 -5.87
N GLY A 384 -21.94 -36.72 -6.40
CA GLY A 384 -21.76 -38.05 -5.77
C GLY A 384 -22.77 -39.14 -6.15
N ASP A 385 -23.84 -38.83 -6.88
CA ASP A 385 -24.85 -39.83 -7.24
C ASP A 385 -24.35 -40.74 -8.37
N THR A 386 -24.00 -41.98 -8.03
CA THR A 386 -23.68 -43.04 -9.00
C THR A 386 -24.97 -43.68 -9.48
N ALA A 387 -25.24 -43.59 -10.79
CA ALA A 387 -26.30 -44.36 -11.44
C ALA A 387 -25.89 -45.84 -11.44
N GLY A 388 -26.48 -46.64 -10.55
CA GLY A 388 -26.22 -48.08 -10.50
C GLY A 388 -27.07 -48.85 -11.51
N CYS A 389 -26.47 -49.42 -12.55
CA CYS A 389 -27.12 -50.48 -13.34
C CYS A 389 -26.92 -51.81 -12.61
N LYS A 390 -28.01 -52.58 -12.44
CA LYS A 390 -27.98 -53.89 -11.78
C LYS A 390 -28.41 -54.94 -12.80
N ALA A 391 -27.48 -55.83 -13.19
CA ALA A 391 -27.78 -56.98 -14.03
C ALA A 391 -28.18 -58.17 -13.12
N ASN A 392 -29.33 -58.77 -13.37
CA ASN A 392 -29.73 -60.03 -12.74
C ASN A 392 -29.60 -61.14 -13.79
N CYS A 393 -28.71 -62.10 -13.56
CA CYS A 393 -28.59 -63.30 -14.40
C CYS A 393 -28.88 -64.51 -13.51
N GLU A 394 -29.93 -65.28 -13.82
CA GLU A 394 -30.27 -66.52 -13.12
C GLU A 394 -29.74 -67.72 -13.91
N THR A 395 -29.01 -68.64 -13.27
CA THR A 395 -28.64 -69.92 -13.87
C THR A 395 -28.76 -71.07 -12.86
N GLU A 396 -29.36 -72.18 -13.30
CA GLU A 396 -29.46 -73.42 -12.52
C GLU A 396 -28.17 -74.23 -12.70
N SER A 397 -27.23 -74.07 -11.76
CA SER A 397 -26.03 -74.93 -11.54
C SER A 397 -24.72 -74.52 -12.25
N ILE A 398 -23.87 -73.74 -11.55
CA ILE A 398 -22.45 -74.04 -11.17
C ILE A 398 -21.76 -72.75 -10.69
N ASN A 399 -20.80 -72.95 -9.79
CA ASN A 399 -19.99 -72.00 -9.01
C ASN A 399 -19.20 -70.96 -9.85
N SER A 400 -19.52 -69.67 -9.66
CA SER A 400 -18.76 -68.44 -10.02
C SER A 400 -18.71 -68.02 -11.51
N CYS A 401 -19.56 -67.06 -11.89
CA CYS A 401 -19.37 -66.17 -13.05
C CYS A 401 -18.72 -64.86 -12.60
N ASN A 402 -17.72 -64.36 -13.35
CA ASN A 402 -17.16 -63.02 -13.16
C ASN A 402 -17.45 -62.20 -14.42
N ALA A 403 -18.19 -61.10 -14.27
CA ALA A 403 -18.48 -60.16 -15.36
C ALA A 403 -17.78 -58.84 -15.06
N GLU A 404 -17.05 -58.31 -16.04
CA GLU A 404 -16.38 -57.02 -15.95
C GLU A 404 -17.05 -56.09 -16.96
N CYS A 405 -17.78 -55.10 -16.48
CA CYS A 405 -18.45 -54.10 -17.33
C CYS A 405 -17.66 -52.79 -17.26
N ILE A 406 -17.33 -52.23 -18.43
CA ILE A 406 -16.67 -50.93 -18.54
C ILE A 406 -17.69 -49.95 -19.11
N ALA A 407 -18.05 -48.93 -18.33
CA ALA A 407 -18.85 -47.81 -18.78
C ALA A 407 -17.94 -46.59 -19.00
N GLU A 408 -17.86 -46.10 -20.23
CA GLU A 408 -17.18 -44.83 -20.54
C GLU A 408 -18.21 -43.77 -20.93
N GLY A 409 -18.28 -42.71 -20.14
CA GLY A 409 -19.03 -41.50 -20.46
C GLY A 409 -18.08 -40.36 -20.78
N LYS A 410 -18.34 -39.60 -21.85
CA LYS A 410 -17.71 -38.30 -22.09
C LYS A 410 -18.79 -37.23 -22.07
N ALA A 411 -18.66 -36.29 -21.14
CA ALA A 411 -19.44 -35.05 -21.13
C ALA A 411 -18.54 -33.90 -21.58
N SER A 412 -19.06 -33.05 -22.46
CA SER A 412 -18.40 -31.82 -22.91
C SER A 412 -19.39 -30.66 -22.72
N CYS A 413 -18.95 -29.63 -22.01
CA CYS A 413 -19.71 -28.41 -21.80
C CYS A 413 -18.92 -27.22 -22.36
N THR A 414 -19.60 -26.38 -23.14
CA THR A 414 -19.06 -25.08 -23.60
C THR A 414 -19.90 -23.97 -22.98
N ALA A 415 -19.23 -22.99 -22.37
CA ALA A 415 -19.87 -21.82 -21.78
C ALA A 415 -19.46 -20.56 -22.57
N GLU A 416 -20.45 -19.79 -23.00
CA GLU A 416 -20.25 -18.45 -23.56
C GLU A 416 -20.86 -17.41 -22.62
N CYS A 417 -20.06 -16.45 -22.17
CA CYS A 417 -20.52 -15.38 -21.29
C CYS A 417 -20.42 -14.02 -22.00
N LYS A 418 -21.50 -13.23 -21.92
CA LYS A 418 -21.54 -11.83 -22.38
C LYS A 418 -21.76 -10.92 -21.19
N SER A 419 -20.94 -9.87 -21.08
CA SER A 419 -21.10 -8.82 -20.07
C SER A 419 -21.53 -7.51 -20.71
N THR A 420 -22.57 -6.88 -20.16
CA THR A 420 -22.97 -5.50 -20.47
C THR A 420 -22.72 -4.62 -19.25
N ALA A 421 -22.13 -3.44 -19.49
CA ALA A 421 -21.92 -2.42 -18.47
C ALA A 421 -22.79 -1.21 -18.82
N GLU A 422 -23.64 -0.80 -17.88
CA GLU A 422 -24.48 0.39 -18.01
C GLU A 422 -24.04 1.40 -16.94
N ALA A 423 -23.76 2.63 -17.36
CA ALA A 423 -23.45 3.74 -16.48
C ALA A 423 -24.68 4.64 -16.36
N GLU A 424 -25.29 4.69 -15.17
CA GLU A 424 -26.38 5.61 -14.86
C GLU A 424 -25.84 6.81 -14.07
N CYS A 425 -25.93 8.01 -14.63
CA CYS A 425 -25.66 9.26 -13.93
C CYS A 425 -26.91 9.65 -13.12
N LYS A 426 -26.86 9.61 -11.78
CA LYS A 426 -27.92 10.19 -10.93
C LYS A 426 -27.39 11.44 -10.23
N ALA A 427 -27.80 12.63 -10.67
CA ALA A 427 -27.60 13.84 -9.89
C ALA A 427 -28.51 13.75 -8.64
N ASN A 428 -27.92 13.61 -7.45
CA ASN A 428 -28.68 13.81 -6.21
C ASN A 428 -28.82 15.31 -5.98
N ALA A 429 -29.89 15.91 -6.49
CA ALA A 429 -30.40 17.17 -5.95
C ALA A 429 -31.50 16.82 -4.94
N ASN A 430 -31.31 17.15 -3.66
CA ASN A 430 -32.38 17.26 -2.67
C ASN A 430 -31.85 18.18 -1.56
N ALA A 431 -32.42 19.34 -1.24
CA ALA A 431 -33.76 19.89 -1.50
C ALA A 431 -33.72 21.43 -1.48
N ALA A 432 -34.68 22.09 -2.13
CA ALA A 432 -34.94 23.53 -1.91
C ALA A 432 -36.06 23.69 -0.87
N CYS A 433 -35.79 24.44 0.20
CA CYS A 433 -36.81 24.88 1.17
C CYS A 433 -37.24 26.31 0.84
N ASN A 434 -38.53 26.53 0.56
CA ASN A 434 -39.09 27.87 0.48
C ASN A 434 -39.71 28.26 1.83
N LYS A 435 -39.27 29.37 2.43
CA LYS A 435 -39.73 29.85 3.73
C LYS A 435 -40.66 31.05 3.54
N GLN A 436 -41.96 30.88 3.81
CA GLN A 436 -42.90 32.00 3.86
C GLN A 436 -43.20 32.36 5.32
N CYS A 437 -42.99 33.63 5.66
CA CYS A 437 -43.38 34.21 6.95
C CYS A 437 -44.65 35.04 6.74
N LEU A 438 -45.78 34.60 7.31
CA LEU A 438 -47.02 35.38 7.31
C LEU A 438 -47.09 36.23 8.58
N LEU A 439 -47.43 37.51 8.44
CA LEU A 439 -47.74 38.40 9.55
C LEU A 439 -49.21 38.21 9.94
N GLY A 440 -49.44 37.46 11.02
CA GLY A 440 -50.65 37.57 11.84
C GLY A 440 -50.34 38.41 13.06
N GLU A 441 -51.28 39.21 13.53
CA GLU A 441 -51.11 40.14 14.65
C GLU A 441 -50.50 39.43 15.89
N GLY A 442 -49.19 39.64 16.10
CA GLY A 442 -48.50 39.32 17.35
C GLY A 442 -47.39 38.25 17.32
N PHE A 443 -47.40 37.26 16.42
CA PHE A 443 -46.35 36.20 16.38
C PHE A 443 -46.10 35.64 14.97
N ARG A 444 -44.83 35.33 14.64
CA ARG A 444 -44.42 34.68 13.38
C ARG A 444 -44.45 33.16 13.49
N ASN A 445 -45.42 32.50 12.85
CA ASN A 445 -45.36 31.06 12.56
C ASN A 445 -44.66 30.85 11.20
N CYS A 446 -43.65 29.97 11.15
CA CYS A 446 -42.97 29.60 9.91
C CYS A 446 -43.47 28.24 9.41
N TYR A 447 -43.86 28.16 8.14
CA TYR A 447 -44.11 26.90 7.42
C TYR A 447 -43.06 26.74 6.32
N SER A 448 -42.63 25.52 6.06
CA SER A 448 -41.70 25.16 4.97
C SER A 448 -42.39 24.23 3.99
N GLU A 449 -42.47 24.63 2.73
CA GLU A 449 -42.76 23.71 1.62
C GLU A 449 -41.45 23.48 0.84
N CYS A 450 -41.11 22.20 0.69
CA CYS A 450 -39.92 21.77 -0.05
C CYS A 450 -40.35 21.30 -1.44
N ALA A 451 -39.74 21.87 -2.48
CA ALA A 451 -39.88 21.39 -3.84
C ALA A 451 -38.50 20.98 -4.37
N ALA A 452 -38.39 19.76 -4.86
CA ALA A 452 -37.26 19.27 -5.63
C ALA A 452 -37.80 18.89 -7.01
N GLU A 453 -37.32 19.54 -8.07
CA GLU A 453 -37.62 19.15 -9.44
C GLU A 453 -36.32 18.66 -10.10
N CYS A 454 -36.41 17.46 -10.68
CA CYS A 454 -35.31 16.65 -11.20
C CYS A 454 -34.79 17.10 -12.56
#